data_AF-A0A920DBV0-F1
#
_entry.id   AF-A0A920DBV0-F1
#
_cell.length_a   1.000
_cell.length_b   1.000
_cell.length_c   1.000
_cell.angle_alpha   90.00
_cell.angle_beta   90.00
_cell.angle_gamma   90.00
#
_symmetry.space_group_name_H-M   'P 1'
#
loop_
_entity.id
_entity.type
_entity.pdbx_description
1 polymer ?
#
loop_
_entity_poly.entity_id
_entity_poly.type
_entity_poly.pdbx_seq_one_letter_code
_entity_poly.pdbx_strand_id
1 'polypeptide(L)'
;MHKLLDIGDVFESKEHGTIIVGVNSELNTLSHPEIKSSIGDDIVLRTPDNKELDLRVISVQVSNSLIDRKTIGICVGKSLVPSDIPMGSEVYLRT
;
A
#
# COMPACT_ATOMS: atom_id res chain seq x y z
N MET A 1 2.12 12.97 9.21
CA MET A 1 1.95 11.77 8.37
C MET A 1 1.62 10.59 9.25
N HIS A 2 0.59 9.83 8.89
CA HIS A 2 0.13 8.67 9.65
C HIS A 2 0.57 7.39 8.93
N LYS A 3 1.19 6.45 9.64
CA LYS A 3 1.63 5.19 9.04
C LYS A 3 0.40 4.40 8.60
N LEU A 4 0.37 3.98 7.34
CA LEU A 4 -0.72 3.19 6.78
C LEU A 4 -0.45 1.69 6.90
N LEU A 5 0.70 1.20 6.46
CA LEU A 5 1.02 -0.23 6.52
C LEU A 5 2.52 -0.49 6.49
N ASP A 6 2.92 -1.60 7.09
CA ASP A 6 4.18 -2.27 6.83
C ASP A 6 4.08 -3.03 5.50
N ILE A 7 5.10 -2.92 4.64
CA ILE A 7 5.13 -3.65 3.39
C ILE A 7 5.53 -5.11 3.68
N GLY A 8 4.60 -6.02 3.41
CA GLY A 8 4.81 -7.46 3.54
C GLY A 8 5.25 -8.12 2.23
N ASP A 9 4.82 -7.60 1.09
CA ASP A 9 5.20 -8.09 -0.24
C ASP A 9 5.07 -6.99 -1.30
N VAL A 10 5.80 -7.12 -2.40
CA VAL A 10 5.75 -6.25 -3.55
C VAL A 10 5.92 -7.08 -4.82
N PHE A 11 5.00 -6.94 -5.76
CA PHE A 11 5.11 -7.65 -7.04
C PHE A 11 4.60 -6.79 -8.19
N GLU A 12 4.93 -7.19 -9.40
CA GLU A 12 4.52 -6.52 -10.62
C GLU A 12 3.37 -7.27 -11.30
N SER A 13 2.29 -6.56 -11.59
CA SER A 13 1.27 -6.99 -12.54
C SER A 13 1.64 -6.50 -13.94
N LYS A 14 1.62 -7.39 -14.94
CA LYS A 14 1.89 -7.02 -16.34
C LYS A 14 0.98 -5.90 -16.86
N GLU A 15 -0.28 -5.92 -16.44
CA GLU A 15 -1.29 -4.96 -16.89
C GLU A 15 -1.28 -3.67 -16.05
N HIS A 16 -1.13 -3.79 -14.73
CA HIS A 16 -1.35 -2.67 -13.81
C HIS A 16 -0.06 -2.04 -13.26
N GLY A 17 1.08 -2.70 -13.36
CA GLY A 17 2.36 -2.26 -12.78
C GLY A 17 2.59 -2.77 -11.36
N THR A 18 3.39 -2.05 -10.58
CA THR A 18 3.78 -2.44 -9.22
C THR A 18 2.61 -2.36 -8.25
N ILE A 19 2.46 -3.42 -7.45
CA ILE A 19 1.48 -3.57 -6.39
C ILE A 19 2.23 -3.78 -5.07
N ILE A 20 1.95 -2.91 -4.11
CA ILE A 20 2.46 -2.97 -2.74
C ILE A 20 1.42 -3.66 -1.88
N VAL A 21 1.83 -4.67 -1.11
CA VAL A 21 0.94 -5.42 -0.24
C VAL A 21 1.35 -5.25 1.21
N GLY A 22 0.36 -4.99 2.07
CA GLY A 22 0.56 -4.94 3.50
C GLY A 22 -0.70 -5.26 4.28
N VAL A 23 -0.55 -5.30 5.59
CA VAL A 23 -1.65 -5.50 6.54
C VAL A 23 -1.69 -4.33 7.51
N ASN A 24 -2.90 -3.88 7.84
CA ASN A 24 -3.11 -2.94 8.93
C ASN A 24 -4.38 -3.35 9.68
N SER A 25 -4.24 -3.69 10.96
CA SER A 25 -5.35 -4.11 11.80
C SER A 25 -6.41 -3.03 12.01
N GLU A 26 -6.04 -1.75 11.93
CA GLU A 26 -6.97 -0.62 12.05
C GLU A 26 -7.96 -0.57 10.88
N LEU A 27 -7.57 -1.09 9.71
CA LEU A 27 -8.43 -1.18 8.54
C LEU A 27 -9.40 -2.38 8.59
N ASN A 28 -9.19 -3.34 9.50
CA ASN A 28 -10.04 -4.53 9.57
C ASN A 28 -11.50 -4.20 9.89
N THR A 29 -11.76 -3.13 10.65
CA THR A 29 -13.12 -2.71 11.02
C THR A 29 -13.82 -1.87 9.94
N LEU A 30 -13.08 -1.38 8.94
CA LEU A 30 -13.59 -0.49 7.90
C LEU A 30 -14.12 -1.25 6.68
N SER A 31 -15.17 -0.77 6.06
CA SER A 31 -15.66 -1.29 4.77
C SER A 31 -14.67 -1.01 3.63
N HIS A 32 -14.79 -1.72 2.50
CA HIS A 32 -13.91 -1.49 1.35
C HIS A 32 -13.95 -0.04 0.83
N PRO A 33 -15.13 0.63 0.72
CA PRO A 33 -15.17 2.04 0.33
C PRO A 33 -14.48 2.96 1.33
N GLU A 34 -14.62 2.72 2.64
CA GLU A 34 -13.97 3.52 3.69
C GLU A 34 -12.44 3.39 3.63
N ILE A 35 -11.94 2.17 3.42
CA ILE A 35 -10.49 1.93 3.23
C ILE A 35 -9.98 2.69 1.99
N LYS A 36 -10.69 2.60 0.86
CA LYS A 36 -10.27 3.29 -0.36
C LYS A 36 -10.28 4.81 -0.15
N SER A 37 -11.29 5.33 0.54
CA SER A 37 -11.39 6.76 0.85
C SER A 37 -10.33 7.24 1.84
N SER A 38 -9.89 6.40 2.78
CA SER A 38 -8.87 6.78 3.76
C SER A 38 -7.45 6.79 3.17
N ILE A 39 -7.18 5.91 2.21
CA ILE A 39 -5.89 5.87 1.48
C ILE A 39 -5.76 7.07 0.55
N GLY A 40 -6.84 7.43 -0.15
CA GLY A 40 -6.85 8.57 -1.07
C GLY A 40 -6.10 8.30 -2.38
N ASP A 41 -5.74 9.39 -3.06
CA ASP A 41 -5.12 9.36 -4.39
C ASP A 41 -3.59 9.33 -4.35
N ASP A 42 -2.99 9.70 -3.21
CA ASP A 42 -1.54 9.80 -3.04
C ASP A 42 -1.11 9.19 -1.70
N ILE A 43 0.02 8.50 -1.72
CA ILE A 43 0.67 7.92 -0.54
C ILE A 43 2.15 8.30 -0.52
N VAL A 44 2.80 8.09 0.62
CA VAL A 44 4.26 8.20 0.72
C VAL A 44 4.86 6.85 1.04
N LEU A 45 5.79 6.42 0.19
CA LEU A 45 6.68 5.30 0.46
C LEU A 45 7.88 5.82 1.25
N ARG A 46 8.16 5.21 2.41
CA ARG A 46 9.37 5.47 3.19
C ARG A 46 10.25 4.23 3.21
N THR A 47 11.49 4.37 2.77
CA THR A 47 12.49 3.29 2.79
C THR A 47 13.16 3.16 4.17
N PRO A 48 13.86 2.04 4.47
CA PRO A 48 14.55 1.86 5.76
C PRO A 48 15.63 2.91 6.05
N ASP A 49 16.20 3.55 5.02
CA ASP A 49 17.15 4.67 5.16
C ASP A 49 16.44 6.03 5.27
N ASN A 50 15.12 6.04 5.53
CA ASN A 50 14.25 7.21 5.70
C ASN A 50 14.13 8.11 4.47
N LYS A 51 14.41 7.60 3.26
CA LYS A 51 14.07 8.33 2.04
C LYS A 51 12.58 8.21 1.79
N GLU A 52 11.98 9.30 1.34
CA GLU A 52 10.55 9.40 1.07
C GLU A 52 10.31 9.62 -0.42
N LEU A 53 9.27 8.95 -0.92
CA LEU A 53 8.82 9.09 -2.29
C LEU A 53 7.31 9.20 -2.34
N ASP A 54 6.81 10.25 -2.99
CA ASP A 54 5.39 10.43 -3.25
C ASP A 54 4.95 9.55 -4.41
N LEU A 55 3.89 8.78 -4.19
CA LEU A 55 3.35 7.85 -5.17
C LEU A 55 1.85 8.06 -5.34
N ARG A 56 1.44 8.13 -6.60
CA ARG A 56 0.02 8.16 -6.96
C ARG A 56 -0.58 6.76 -6.86
N VAL A 57 -1.72 6.67 -6.20
CA VAL A 57 -2.53 5.46 -6.11
C VAL A 57 -3.36 5.31 -7.38
N ILE A 58 -3.16 4.21 -8.09
CA ILE A 58 -3.96 3.84 -9.27
C ILE A 58 -5.20 3.07 -8.86
N SER A 59 -5.05 2.13 -7.93
CA SER A 59 -6.16 1.35 -7.41
C SER A 59 -5.81 0.73 -6.06
N VAL A 60 -6.84 0.50 -5.24
CA VAL A 60 -6.75 -0.24 -3.98
C VAL A 60 -7.55 -1.53 -4.12
N GLN A 61 -6.96 -2.65 -3.75
CA GLN A 61 -7.62 -3.94 -3.58
C GLN A 61 -7.61 -4.34 -2.11
N VAL A 62 -8.73 -4.89 -1.65
CA VAL A 62 -8.88 -5.40 -0.28
C VAL A 62 -9.30 -6.85 -0.38
N SER A 63 -8.53 -7.74 0.24
CA SER A 63 -8.89 -9.14 0.38
C SER A 63 -9.03 -9.51 1.86
N ASN A 64 -10.00 -10.37 2.15
CA ASN A 64 -10.23 -10.89 3.50
C ASN A 64 -9.56 -12.25 3.63
N SER A 65 -8.78 -12.43 4.70
CA SER A 65 -8.30 -13.73 5.12
C SER A 65 -9.38 -14.48 5.94
N LEU A 66 -9.15 -15.77 6.18
CA LEU A 66 -10.04 -16.65 6.96
C LEU A 66 -10.25 -16.22 8.43
N ILE A 67 -9.43 -15.29 8.94
CA ILE A 67 -9.48 -14.79 10.33
C ILE A 67 -9.86 -13.30 10.41
N ASP A 68 -10.64 -12.81 9.43
CA ASP A 68 -11.07 -11.41 9.30
C ASP A 68 -9.94 -10.37 9.28
N ARG A 69 -8.69 -10.80 9.03
CA ARG A 69 -7.59 -9.88 8.72
C ARG A 69 -7.67 -9.50 7.26
N LYS A 70 -7.64 -8.19 6.99
CA LYS A 70 -7.62 -7.64 5.65
C LYS A 70 -6.20 -7.46 5.18
N THR A 71 -5.97 -7.86 3.94
CA THR A 71 -4.75 -7.57 3.21
C THR A 71 -5.07 -6.46 2.21
N ILE A 72 -4.22 -5.44 2.19
CA ILE A 72 -4.38 -4.26 1.35
C ILE A 72 -3.34 -4.33 0.24
N GLY A 73 -3.81 -4.32 -1.01
CA GLY A 73 -2.98 -4.16 -2.20
C GLY A 73 -3.13 -2.74 -2.76
N ILE A 74 -2.05 -2.00 -2.87
CA ILE A 74 -2.02 -0.64 -3.43
C ILE A 74 -1.23 -0.69 -4.74
N CYS A 75 -1.91 -0.43 -5.86
CA CYS A 75 -1.26 -0.31 -7.15
C CYS A 75 -0.75 1.12 -7.34
N VAL A 76 0.55 1.26 -7.64
CA VAL A 76 1.23 2.54 -7.88
C VAL A 76 1.63 2.72 -9.35
N GLY A 77 1.11 1.87 -10.22
CA GLY A 77 1.39 1.91 -11.65
C GLY A 77 2.81 1.47 -12.00
N LYS A 78 3.33 2.00 -13.11
CA LYS A 78 4.65 1.64 -13.66
C LYS A 78 5.75 2.65 -13.28
N SER A 79 5.47 3.50 -12.29
CA SER A 79 6.41 4.52 -11.81
C SER A 79 7.62 3.92 -11.09
N LEU A 80 7.47 2.70 -10.59
CA LEU A 80 8.48 1.91 -9.90
C LEU A 80 8.37 0.45 -10.33
N VAL A 81 9.48 -0.28 -10.22
CA VAL A 81 9.49 -1.74 -10.24
C VAL A 81 9.66 -2.29 -8.82
N PRO A 82 9.29 -3.55 -8.55
CA PRO A 82 9.37 -4.11 -7.19
C PRO A 82 10.77 -4.02 -6.56
N SER A 83 11.84 -4.12 -7.36
CA SER A 83 13.22 -4.00 -6.88
C SER A 83 13.60 -2.61 -6.36
N ASP A 84 12.81 -1.58 -6.68
CA ASP A 84 13.03 -0.22 -6.17
C ASP A 84 12.51 -0.06 -4.72
N ILE A 85 11.74 -1.03 -4.23
CA ILE A 85 11.10 -1.00 -2.90
C ILE A 85 11.81 -2.00 -1.99
N PRO A 86 12.80 -1.56 -1.20
CA PRO A 86 13.54 -2.46 -0.32
C PRO A 86 12.64 -3.03 0.79
N MET A 87 12.97 -4.24 1.23
CA MET A 87 12.33 -4.86 2.40
C MET A 87 12.47 -3.98 3.65
N GLY A 88 11.40 -3.94 4.45
CA GLY A 88 11.30 -3.04 5.61
C GLY A 88 10.85 -1.62 5.27
N SER A 89 10.52 -1.34 4.01
CA SER A 89 9.83 -0.10 3.65
C SER A 89 8.41 -0.05 4.22
N GLU A 90 7.91 1.16 4.42
CA GLU A 90 6.61 1.44 5.03
C GLU A 90 5.82 2.39 4.13
N VAL A 91 4.49 2.32 4.20
CA VAL A 91 3.60 3.27 3.52
C VAL A 91 2.93 4.18 4.53
N TYR A 92 2.84 5.46 4.19
CA TYR A 92 2.20 6.51 4.99
C TYR A 92 1.11 7.21 4.18
N LEU A 93 0.08 7.68 4.88
CA LEU A 93 -0.94 8.55 4.30
C LEU A 93 -0.38 9.95 4.02
N ARG A 94 -0.63 10.45 2.82
CA ARG A 94 -0.43 11.84 2.43
C ARG A 94 -1.69 12.63 2.84
N THR A 95 -1.85 12.86 4.15
CA THR A 95 -2.96 13.66 4.71
C THR A 95 -3.01 15.07 4.14
#